data_AF-A0A2E4ABG9-F1
#
_entry.id   AF-A0A2E4ABG9-F1
#
_cell.length_a   1.000
_cell.length_b   1.000
_cell.length_c   1.000
_cell.angle_alpha   90.00
_cell.angle_beta   90.00
_cell.angle_gamma   90.00
#
_symmetry.space_group_name_H-M   'P 1'
#
loop_
_entity.id
_entity.type
_entity.pdbx_description
1 polymer ?
#
loop_
_entity_poly.entity_id
_entity_poly.type
_entity_poly.pdbx_seq_one_letter_code
_entity_poly.pdbx_strand_id
1 'polypeptide(L)'
;MSNAQLQSLREHAKQRLDRKKTSKLNRQDKLKLYKRFLKTEEHRILLFHRSGGSALKVSKRRADLIKILLYNLYKDAIDSSKGIKPEVTLVAIGGFGRGRLNPCSDIDLLFLHPKGAKGLPKESSELIENILYMLYDCGFKVGHAVRSIKETVSEANSDNRTKSSIIESKLLFGDEKIFNLMVNEFYDKCIKGHETNYLKHRLEDIRLRHIKWSQTPFLQEPHVKEGCGGLRDYHNLIWINYVRRKSTD
;
A
#
# COMPACT_ATOMS: atom_id res chain seq x y z
N MET A 1 11.67 7.80 -9.86
CA MET A 1 12.05 7.21 -11.17
C MET A 1 12.35 8.37 -12.09
N SER A 2 13.27 8.23 -13.05
CA SER A 2 13.19 9.11 -14.22
C SER A 2 11.88 8.82 -14.95
N ASN A 3 11.24 9.84 -15.52
CA ASN A 3 9.94 9.70 -16.21
C ASN A 3 9.96 8.58 -17.27
N ALA A 4 11.09 8.38 -17.95
CA ALA A 4 11.28 7.36 -18.98
C ALA A 4 11.08 5.91 -18.50
N GLN A 5 11.46 5.58 -17.27
CA GLN A 5 11.37 4.19 -16.78
C GLN A 5 9.94 3.81 -16.40
N LEU A 6 9.22 4.75 -15.79
CA LEU A 6 7.80 4.55 -15.50
C LEU A 6 6.99 4.45 -16.79
N GLN A 7 7.37 5.23 -17.80
CA GLN A 7 6.79 5.15 -19.14
C GLN A 7 7.06 3.79 -19.79
N SER A 8 8.29 3.28 -19.76
CA SER A 8 8.62 1.94 -20.27
C SER A 8 7.80 0.83 -19.61
N LEU A 9 7.66 0.86 -18.28
CA LEU A 9 6.83 -0.09 -17.53
C LEU A 9 5.34 0.01 -17.94
N ARG A 10 4.81 1.23 -18.08
CA ARG A 10 3.44 1.46 -18.53
C ARG A 10 3.20 0.96 -19.96
N GLU A 11 4.15 1.19 -20.87
CA GLU A 11 4.05 0.69 -22.24
C GLU A 11 4.10 -0.83 -22.31
N HIS A 12 4.99 -1.47 -21.52
CA HIS A 12 5.00 -2.92 -21.45
C HIS A 12 3.70 -3.48 -20.87
N ALA A 13 3.15 -2.83 -19.84
CA ALA A 13 1.84 -3.20 -19.29
C ALA A 13 0.72 -3.05 -20.31
N LYS A 14 0.66 -1.94 -21.07
CA LYS A 14 -0.32 -1.76 -22.17
C LYS A 14 -0.22 -2.86 -23.23
N GLN A 15 0.99 -3.25 -23.61
CA GLN A 15 1.21 -4.27 -24.65
C GLN A 15 0.86 -5.68 -24.17
N ARG A 16 1.20 -6.03 -22.93
CA ARG A 16 1.05 -7.39 -22.39
C ARG A 16 -0.27 -7.61 -21.68
N LEU A 17 -0.81 -6.61 -21.01
CA LEU A 17 -2.07 -6.65 -20.26
C LEU A 17 -3.18 -5.89 -20.99
N ASP A 18 -3.12 -5.88 -22.33
CA ASP A 18 -4.10 -5.22 -23.19
C ASP A 18 -5.53 -5.69 -22.86
N ARG A 19 -6.37 -4.74 -22.43
CA ARG A 19 -7.75 -4.98 -22.01
C ARG A 19 -8.61 -5.67 -23.06
N LYS A 20 -8.39 -5.39 -24.35
CA LYS A 20 -9.15 -6.05 -25.43
C LYS A 20 -8.83 -7.53 -25.54
N LYS A 21 -7.61 -7.91 -25.13
CA LYS A 21 -7.16 -9.30 -25.09
C LYS A 21 -7.56 -9.95 -23.79
N THR A 22 -7.38 -9.28 -22.65
CA THR A 22 -7.72 -9.85 -21.33
C THR A 22 -9.22 -10.10 -21.18
N SER A 23 -10.10 -9.24 -21.69
CA SER A 23 -11.55 -9.38 -21.53
C SER A 23 -12.12 -10.70 -22.05
N LYS A 24 -11.48 -11.31 -23.05
CA LYS A 24 -11.90 -12.60 -23.65
C LYS A 24 -11.30 -13.83 -22.96
N LEU A 25 -10.35 -13.64 -22.04
CA LEU A 25 -9.66 -14.73 -21.37
C LEU A 25 -10.44 -15.21 -20.15
N ASN A 26 -10.43 -16.52 -19.92
CA ASN A 26 -10.84 -17.08 -18.64
C ASN A 26 -9.87 -16.66 -17.53
N ARG A 27 -10.26 -16.90 -16.27
CA ARG A 27 -9.48 -16.52 -15.09
C ARG A 27 -8.06 -17.13 -15.07
N GLN A 28 -7.91 -18.39 -15.48
CA GLN A 28 -6.62 -19.09 -15.46
C GLN A 28 -5.63 -18.50 -16.48
N ASP A 29 -6.09 -18.17 -17.68
CA ASP A 29 -5.24 -17.60 -18.72
C ASP A 29 -4.90 -16.14 -18.43
N LYS A 30 -5.83 -15.37 -17.84
CA LYS A 30 -5.51 -14.06 -17.25
C LYS A 30 -4.40 -14.21 -16.21
N LEU A 31 -4.53 -15.14 -15.26
CA LEU A 31 -3.52 -15.36 -14.22
C LEU A 31 -2.15 -15.70 -14.81
N LYS A 32 -2.07 -16.59 -15.81
CA LYS A 32 -0.81 -16.90 -16.51
C LYS A 32 -0.18 -15.67 -17.13
N LEU A 33 -0.99 -14.80 -17.74
CA LEU A 33 -0.53 -13.56 -18.35
C LEU A 33 0.04 -12.59 -17.30
N TYR A 34 -0.69 -12.37 -16.20
CA TYR A 34 -0.22 -11.54 -15.09
C TYR A 34 1.07 -12.09 -14.46
N LYS A 35 1.17 -13.39 -14.22
CA LYS A 35 2.40 -14.04 -13.72
C LYS A 35 3.59 -13.84 -14.64
N ARG A 36 3.40 -13.96 -15.96
CA ARG A 36 4.47 -13.72 -16.95
C ARG A 36 4.92 -12.27 -16.97
N PHE A 37 3.97 -11.33 -16.91
CA PHE A 37 4.26 -9.91 -16.82
C PHE A 37 5.08 -9.59 -15.56
N LEU A 38 4.62 -10.06 -14.39
CA LEU A 38 5.30 -9.87 -13.11
C LEU A 38 6.70 -10.48 -13.10
N LYS A 39 6.86 -11.72 -13.59
CA LYS A 39 8.18 -12.37 -13.70
C LYS A 39 9.17 -11.53 -14.52
N THR A 40 8.70 -10.96 -15.63
CA THR A 40 9.54 -10.12 -16.51
C THR A 40 9.95 -8.83 -15.81
N GLU A 41 9.01 -8.13 -15.19
CA GLU A 41 9.28 -6.84 -14.54
C GLU A 41 10.08 -6.97 -13.25
N GLU A 42 9.81 -7.98 -12.41
CA GLU A 42 10.64 -8.29 -11.24
C GLU A 42 12.07 -8.64 -11.66
N HIS A 43 12.26 -9.37 -12.76
CA HIS A 43 13.59 -9.65 -13.29
C HIS A 43 14.31 -8.37 -13.76
N ARG A 44 13.61 -7.45 -14.43
CA ARG A 44 14.16 -6.14 -14.81
C ARG A 44 14.56 -5.29 -13.59
N ILE A 45 13.76 -5.33 -12.52
CA ILE A 45 14.08 -4.66 -11.26
C ILE A 45 15.33 -5.28 -10.62
N LEU A 46 15.45 -6.62 -10.63
CA LEU A 46 16.61 -7.34 -10.12
C LEU A 46 17.89 -7.01 -10.91
N LEU A 47 17.83 -6.99 -12.24
CA LEU A 47 18.97 -6.61 -13.08
C LEU A 47 19.45 -5.19 -12.77
N PHE A 48 18.50 -4.25 -12.63
CA PHE A 48 18.84 -2.88 -12.25
C PHE A 48 19.49 -2.80 -10.86
N HIS A 49 19.05 -3.61 -9.89
CA HIS A 49 19.69 -3.67 -8.59
C HIS A 49 21.13 -4.21 -8.71
N ARG A 50 21.31 -5.33 -9.43
CA ARG A 50 22.61 -5.98 -9.64
C ARG A 50 23.60 -5.10 -10.41
N SER A 51 23.12 -4.19 -11.25
CA SER A 51 23.97 -3.21 -11.94
C SER A 51 24.27 -1.96 -11.11
N GLY A 52 24.11 -2.00 -9.77
CA GLY A 52 24.42 -0.89 -8.86
C GLY A 52 23.29 0.12 -8.66
N GLY A 53 22.06 -0.21 -9.07
CA GLY A 53 20.89 0.64 -8.87
C GLY A 53 20.57 0.86 -7.38
N SER A 54 20.37 2.13 -7.00
CA SER A 54 19.99 2.51 -5.62
C SER A 54 18.78 1.73 -5.10
N ALA A 55 18.87 1.20 -3.88
CA ALA A 55 17.79 0.50 -3.18
C ALA A 55 16.51 1.34 -3.09
N LEU A 56 16.62 2.67 -2.94
CA LEU A 56 15.47 3.58 -2.93
C LEU A 56 14.74 3.57 -4.28
N LYS A 57 15.48 3.50 -5.39
CA LYS A 57 14.90 3.40 -6.74
C LYS A 57 14.29 2.01 -6.96
N VAL A 58 14.95 0.94 -6.49
CA VAL A 58 14.43 -0.43 -6.54
C VAL A 58 13.08 -0.52 -5.82
N SER A 59 12.98 -0.04 -4.57
CA SER A 59 11.75 -0.13 -3.80
C SER A 59 10.61 0.70 -4.37
N LYS A 60 10.95 1.86 -4.94
CA LYS A 60 9.98 2.66 -5.70
C LYS A 60 9.49 1.95 -6.97
N ARG A 61 10.39 1.34 -7.74
CA ARG A 61 10.01 0.61 -8.97
C ARG A 61 9.07 -0.55 -8.67
N ARG A 62 9.32 -1.29 -7.58
CA ARG A 62 8.43 -2.35 -7.15
C ARG A 62 7.05 -1.81 -6.76
N ALA A 63 6.97 -0.71 -6.01
CA ALA A 63 5.69 -0.06 -5.71
C ALA A 63 4.96 0.41 -6.99
N ASP A 64 5.66 0.99 -7.95
CA ASP A 64 5.07 1.44 -9.22
C ASP A 64 4.58 0.24 -10.06
N LEU A 65 5.29 -0.90 -10.06
CA LEU A 65 4.85 -2.16 -10.67
C LEU A 65 3.55 -2.68 -10.05
N ILE A 66 3.49 -2.78 -8.72
CA ILE A 66 2.28 -3.23 -8.02
C ILE A 66 1.11 -2.28 -8.25
N LYS A 67 1.33 -0.97 -8.27
CA LYS A 67 0.30 0.00 -8.62
C LYS A 67 -0.26 -0.24 -10.03
N ILE A 68 0.61 -0.52 -11.01
CA ILE A 68 0.17 -0.82 -12.39
C ILE A 68 -0.58 -2.15 -12.47
N LEU A 69 -0.13 -3.17 -11.73
CA LEU A 69 -0.86 -4.43 -11.60
C LEU A 69 -2.28 -4.18 -11.09
N LEU A 70 -2.41 -3.50 -9.94
CA LEU A 70 -3.69 -3.18 -9.31
C LEU A 70 -4.59 -2.35 -10.22
N TYR A 71 -4.03 -1.42 -11.00
CA TYR A 71 -4.81 -0.64 -11.97
C TYR A 71 -5.49 -1.54 -13.01
N ASN A 72 -4.75 -2.49 -13.58
CA ASN A 72 -5.29 -3.40 -14.58
C ASN A 72 -6.31 -4.37 -13.97
N LEU A 73 -6.05 -4.90 -12.76
CA LEU A 73 -7.02 -5.73 -12.04
C LEU A 73 -8.31 -4.96 -11.72
N TYR A 74 -8.20 -3.71 -11.26
CA TYR A 74 -9.34 -2.84 -10.99
C TYR A 74 -10.17 -2.57 -12.25
N LYS A 75 -9.50 -2.33 -13.39
CA LYS A 75 -10.18 -2.13 -14.68
C LYS A 75 -10.85 -3.40 -15.19
N ASP A 76 -10.18 -4.55 -15.12
CA ASP A 76 -10.76 -5.84 -15.51
C ASP A 76 -12.01 -6.17 -14.65
N ALA A 77 -11.98 -5.84 -13.36
CA ALA A 77 -13.11 -6.04 -12.45
C ALA A 77 -14.30 -5.13 -12.80
N ILE A 78 -14.06 -3.84 -13.09
CA ILE A 78 -15.12 -2.91 -13.52
C ILE A 78 -15.72 -3.31 -14.88
N ASP A 79 -14.90 -3.74 -15.84
CA ASP A 79 -15.41 -4.16 -17.15
C ASP A 79 -16.34 -5.38 -17.01
N SER A 80 -16.08 -6.24 -16.02
CA SER A 80 -16.90 -7.40 -15.71
C SER A 80 -18.22 -7.04 -15.01
N SER A 81 -18.31 -5.88 -14.35
CA SER A 81 -19.52 -5.43 -13.62
C SER A 81 -20.60 -4.78 -14.49
N LYS A 82 -20.48 -4.87 -15.82
CA LYS A 82 -21.47 -4.40 -16.81
C LYS A 82 -21.90 -2.93 -16.62
N GLY A 83 -21.00 -2.08 -16.13
CA GLY A 83 -21.24 -0.63 -15.97
C GLY A 83 -21.75 -0.20 -14.60
N ILE A 84 -21.98 -1.12 -13.65
CA ILE A 84 -22.23 -0.75 -12.26
C ILE A 84 -20.91 -0.26 -11.66
N LYS A 85 -20.86 1.02 -11.28
CA LYS A 85 -19.69 1.62 -10.64
C LYS A 85 -19.64 1.18 -9.18
N PRO A 86 -18.62 0.41 -8.77
CA PRO A 86 -18.50 -0.06 -7.40
C PRO A 86 -18.18 1.11 -6.47
N GLU A 87 -18.87 1.16 -5.34
CA GLU A 87 -18.73 2.20 -4.31
C GLU A 87 -17.54 1.90 -3.39
N VAL A 88 -16.35 1.75 -3.98
CA VAL A 88 -15.12 1.46 -3.23
C VAL A 88 -13.95 2.27 -3.78
N THR A 89 -13.18 2.83 -2.86
CA THR A 89 -11.96 3.58 -3.12
C THR A 89 -10.78 2.78 -2.60
N LEU A 90 -9.86 2.45 -3.50
CA LEU A 90 -8.66 1.69 -3.17
C LEU A 90 -7.53 2.64 -2.75
N VAL A 91 -7.03 2.42 -1.55
CA VAL A 91 -5.98 3.20 -0.92
C VAL A 91 -4.82 2.27 -0.57
N ALA A 92 -3.60 2.67 -0.88
CA ALA A 92 -2.40 2.04 -0.36
C ALA A 92 -2.07 2.65 1.00
N ILE A 93 -1.66 1.84 1.97
CA ILE A 93 -1.28 2.31 3.31
C ILE A 93 0.15 1.87 3.66
N GLY A 94 0.71 2.43 4.74
CA GLY A 94 2.06 2.09 5.22
C GLY A 94 3.14 2.29 4.15
N GLY A 95 4.06 1.32 4.04
CA GLY A 95 5.17 1.38 3.08
C GLY A 95 4.69 1.51 1.63
N PHE A 96 3.61 0.82 1.25
CA PHE A 96 3.06 0.91 -0.09
C PHE A 96 2.47 2.29 -0.37
N GLY A 97 1.75 2.86 0.60
CA GLY A 97 1.22 4.23 0.53
C GLY A 97 2.31 5.29 0.39
N ARG A 98 3.44 5.12 1.10
CA ARG A 98 4.68 5.91 0.92
C ARG A 98 5.35 5.69 -0.45
N GLY A 99 4.82 4.79 -1.27
CA GLY A 99 5.32 4.49 -2.61
C GLY A 99 6.61 3.67 -2.60
N ARG A 100 6.84 2.87 -1.56
CA ARG A 100 8.06 2.07 -1.36
C ARG A 100 7.70 0.63 -0.98
N LEU A 101 8.09 -0.34 -1.80
CA LEU A 101 7.99 -1.76 -1.46
C LEU A 101 9.35 -2.42 -1.60
N ASN A 102 9.88 -2.98 -0.51
CA ASN A 102 11.09 -3.80 -0.59
C ASN A 102 10.75 -5.17 -1.18
N PRO A 103 11.74 -5.93 -1.68
CA PRO A 103 11.54 -7.33 -2.03
C PRO A 103 10.82 -8.08 -0.90
N CYS A 104 9.85 -8.91 -1.26
CA CYS A 104 9.05 -9.69 -0.32
C CYS A 104 8.21 -8.88 0.70
N SER A 105 8.07 -7.56 0.52
CA SER A 105 7.12 -6.78 1.34
C SER A 105 5.69 -7.21 1.04
N ASP A 106 4.87 -7.24 2.09
CA ASP A 106 3.43 -7.37 1.97
C ASP A 106 2.84 -6.15 1.24
N ILE A 107 1.71 -6.35 0.57
CA ILE A 107 0.94 -5.29 -0.07
C ILE A 107 -0.17 -4.88 0.88
N ASP A 108 -0.07 -3.70 1.48
CA ASP A 108 -1.09 -3.19 2.41
C ASP A 108 -2.12 -2.30 1.70
N LEU A 109 -3.39 -2.73 1.73
CA LEU A 109 -4.51 -2.09 1.05
C LEU A 109 -5.63 -1.71 2.02
N LEU A 110 -6.25 -0.55 1.80
CA LEU A 110 -7.49 -0.14 2.41
C LEU A 110 -8.55 0.03 1.32
N PHE A 111 -9.61 -0.77 1.39
CA PHE A 111 -10.80 -0.65 0.56
C PHE A 111 -11.83 0.21 1.30
N LEU A 112 -11.84 1.49 0.97
CA LEU A 112 -12.66 2.51 1.62
C LEU A 112 -14.03 2.59 0.95
N HIS A 113 -15.11 2.46 1.71
CA HIS A 113 -16.47 2.57 1.19
C HIS A 113 -17.28 3.65 1.94
N PRO A 114 -18.26 4.31 1.28
CA PRO A 114 -19.00 5.42 1.87
C PRO A 114 -20.04 4.97 2.91
N LYS A 115 -20.57 3.74 2.77
CA LYS A 115 -21.66 3.21 3.59
C LYS A 115 -21.10 2.53 4.84
N GLY A 116 -21.45 2.96 6.05
CA GLY A 116 -21.08 2.25 7.29
C GLY A 116 -21.89 0.96 7.49
N ALA A 117 -22.60 0.87 8.62
CA ALA A 117 -23.36 -0.30 9.08
C ALA A 117 -24.40 -0.94 8.12
N LYS A 118 -24.65 -0.38 6.92
CA LYS A 118 -25.55 -0.95 5.92
C LYS A 118 -24.91 -2.04 5.05
N GLY A 119 -23.66 -2.41 5.34
CA GLY A 119 -22.92 -3.43 4.61
C GLY A 119 -22.39 -2.92 3.27
N LEU A 120 -21.41 -3.63 2.74
CA LEU A 120 -20.81 -3.35 1.45
C LEU A 120 -21.75 -3.86 0.32
N PRO A 121 -22.04 -3.06 -0.72
CA PRO A 121 -22.80 -3.53 -1.88
C PRO A 121 -22.16 -4.77 -2.51
N LYS A 122 -22.98 -5.67 -3.05
CA LYS A 122 -22.52 -6.95 -3.61
C LYS A 122 -21.44 -6.76 -4.68
N GLU A 123 -21.63 -5.79 -5.58
CA GLU A 123 -20.72 -5.47 -6.66
C GLU A 123 -19.36 -4.95 -6.14
N SER A 124 -19.38 -4.22 -5.03
CA SER A 124 -18.15 -3.80 -4.35
C SER A 124 -17.44 -4.99 -3.70
N SER A 125 -18.18 -5.91 -3.05
CA SER A 125 -17.59 -7.13 -2.47
C SER A 125 -16.93 -8.00 -3.54
N GLU A 126 -17.64 -8.25 -4.63
CA GLU A 126 -17.14 -9.03 -5.77
C GLU A 126 -15.90 -8.40 -6.38
N LEU A 127 -15.84 -7.06 -6.52
CA LEU A 127 -14.64 -6.39 -6.99
C LEU A 127 -13.46 -6.60 -6.03
N ILE A 128 -13.67 -6.43 -4.73
CA ILE A 128 -12.61 -6.60 -3.72
C ILE A 128 -12.08 -8.03 -3.77
N GLU A 129 -12.96 -9.03 -3.74
CA GLU A 129 -12.60 -10.44 -3.82
C GLU A 129 -11.83 -10.77 -5.10
N ASN A 130 -12.30 -10.29 -6.25
CA ASN A 130 -11.61 -10.51 -7.52
C ASN A 130 -10.19 -9.96 -7.52
N ILE A 131 -9.98 -8.77 -6.97
CA ILE A 131 -8.63 -8.19 -6.83
C ILE A 131 -7.79 -9.02 -5.86
N LEU A 132 -8.31 -9.33 -4.67
CA LEU A 132 -7.58 -10.06 -3.63
C LEU A 132 -7.17 -11.46 -4.10
N TYR A 133 -8.10 -12.23 -4.66
CA TYR A 133 -7.80 -13.58 -5.15
C TYR A 133 -6.78 -13.56 -6.29
N MET A 134 -6.84 -12.56 -7.18
CA MET A 134 -5.81 -12.43 -8.23
C MET A 134 -4.43 -12.11 -7.65
N LEU A 135 -4.35 -11.29 -6.59
CA LEU A 135 -3.08 -11.00 -5.92
C LEU A 135 -2.51 -12.24 -5.21
N TYR A 136 -3.35 -12.98 -4.46
CA TYR A 136 -2.95 -14.21 -3.79
C TYR A 136 -2.48 -15.26 -4.80
N ASP A 137 -3.22 -15.44 -5.89
CA ASP A 137 -2.85 -16.39 -6.94
C ASP A 137 -1.56 -16.00 -7.65
N CYS A 138 -1.25 -14.70 -7.74
CA CYS A 138 0.05 -14.21 -8.22
C CYS A 138 1.19 -14.44 -7.21
N GLY A 139 0.89 -14.90 -5.99
CA GLY A 139 1.85 -15.23 -4.94
C GLY A 139 2.15 -14.08 -3.98
N PHE A 140 1.35 -13.02 -3.96
CA PHE A 140 1.55 -11.92 -3.03
C PHE A 140 0.94 -12.20 -1.66
N LYS A 141 1.61 -11.71 -0.62
CA LYS A 141 1.02 -11.52 0.71
C LYS A 141 0.35 -10.16 0.74
N VAL A 142 -0.93 -10.12 1.11
CA VAL A 142 -1.74 -8.90 1.09
C VAL A 142 -2.32 -8.66 2.48
N GLY A 143 -1.89 -7.59 3.13
CA GLY A 143 -2.60 -7.03 4.27
C GLY A 143 -3.75 -6.18 3.72
N HIS A 144 -4.98 -6.42 4.14
CA HIS A 144 -6.09 -5.59 3.68
C HIS A 144 -7.12 -5.30 4.78
N ALA A 145 -7.80 -4.17 4.64
CA ALA A 145 -8.97 -3.83 5.42
C ALA A 145 -10.07 -3.30 4.51
N VAL A 146 -11.31 -3.66 4.79
CA VAL A 146 -12.50 -3.09 4.15
C VAL A 146 -13.23 -2.29 5.22
N ARG A 147 -13.26 -0.97 5.08
CA ARG A 147 -13.77 -0.07 6.13
C ARG A 147 -14.46 1.14 5.55
N SER A 148 -15.43 1.64 6.28
CA SER A 148 -15.93 3.00 6.14
C SER A 148 -14.97 4.01 6.78
N ILE A 149 -15.21 5.30 6.54
CA ILE A 149 -14.42 6.37 7.17
C ILE A 149 -14.53 6.30 8.70
N LYS A 150 -15.74 6.04 9.24
CA LYS A 150 -15.96 5.94 10.68
C LYS A 150 -15.19 4.78 11.31
N GLU A 151 -15.20 3.61 10.66
CA GLU A 151 -14.44 2.44 11.13
C GLU A 151 -12.93 2.67 11.00
N THR A 152 -12.48 3.35 9.95
CA THR A 152 -11.06 3.71 9.76
C THR A 152 -10.57 4.62 10.90
N VAL A 153 -11.36 5.64 11.27
CA VAL A 153 -11.07 6.53 12.41
C VAL A 153 -11.11 5.77 13.74
N SER A 154 -12.12 4.92 13.93
CA SER A 154 -12.24 4.11 15.15
C SER A 154 -11.02 3.20 15.35
N GLU A 155 -10.63 2.48 14.30
CA GLU A 155 -9.47 1.59 14.34
C GLU A 155 -8.16 2.37 14.54
N ALA A 156 -8.01 3.51 13.86
CA ALA A 156 -6.85 4.35 14.07
C ALA A 156 -6.70 4.77 15.53
N ASN A 157 -7.81 5.03 16.25
CA ASN A 157 -7.76 5.40 17.64
C ASN A 157 -7.55 4.22 18.61
N SER A 158 -7.90 3.00 18.22
CA SER A 158 -7.64 1.79 19.02
C SER A 158 -6.23 1.22 18.83
N ASP A 159 -5.65 1.34 17.63
CA ASP A 159 -4.35 0.76 17.29
C ASP A 159 -3.39 1.79 16.67
N ASN A 160 -2.30 2.09 17.39
CA ASN A 160 -1.25 3.00 16.94
C ASN A 160 -0.50 2.51 15.69
N ARG A 161 -0.46 1.20 15.45
CA ARG A 161 0.14 0.65 14.23
C ARG A 161 -0.72 1.01 13.02
N THR A 162 -2.03 0.79 13.11
CA THR A 162 -2.99 1.22 12.10
C THR A 162 -2.98 2.73 11.90
N LYS A 163 -2.96 3.52 12.99
CA LYS A 163 -2.82 4.98 12.93
C LYS A 163 -1.62 5.41 12.08
N SER A 164 -0.46 4.80 12.33
CA SER A 164 0.78 5.11 11.60
C SER A 164 0.72 4.68 10.12
N SER A 165 0.05 3.57 9.81
CA SER A 165 -0.18 3.15 8.42
C SER A 165 -1.09 4.12 7.64
N ILE A 166 -2.10 4.70 8.30
CA ILE A 166 -3.04 5.67 7.67
C ILE A 166 -2.39 7.03 7.42
N ILE A 167 -1.45 7.46 8.27
CA ILE A 167 -0.62 8.66 8.03
C ILE A 167 0.06 8.58 6.65
N GLU A 168 0.48 7.39 6.25
CA GLU A 168 1.17 7.14 5.00
C GLU A 168 0.23 6.77 3.84
N SER A 169 -1.07 7.01 4.00
CA SER A 169 -2.08 6.62 3.02
C SER A 169 -1.92 7.37 1.69
N LYS A 170 -2.19 6.65 0.60
CA LYS A 170 -2.16 7.20 -0.75
C LYS A 170 -3.27 6.63 -1.61
N LEU A 171 -4.05 7.52 -2.22
CA LEU A 171 -5.05 7.13 -3.20
C LEU A 171 -4.40 6.36 -4.36
N LEU A 172 -4.91 5.15 -4.62
CA LEU A 172 -4.60 4.42 -5.84
C LEU A 172 -5.66 4.70 -6.89
N PHE A 173 -6.90 4.28 -6.65
CA PHE A 173 -8.03 4.34 -7.59
C PHE A 173 -9.35 4.53 -6.83
N GLY A 174 -10.37 5.09 -7.49
CA GLY A 174 -11.71 5.27 -6.91
C GLY A 174 -12.09 6.74 -6.75
N ASP A 175 -12.86 7.06 -5.72
CA ASP A 175 -13.39 8.40 -5.49
C ASP A 175 -12.43 9.25 -4.64
N GLU A 176 -11.84 10.26 -5.27
CA GLU A 176 -10.92 11.20 -4.63
C GLU A 176 -11.59 12.03 -3.52
N LYS A 177 -12.88 12.34 -3.64
CA LYS A 177 -13.61 13.07 -2.58
C LYS A 177 -13.72 12.23 -1.32
N ILE A 178 -14.00 10.93 -1.48
CA ILE A 178 -14.09 9.98 -0.35
C ILE A 178 -12.73 9.81 0.32
N PHE A 179 -11.65 9.71 -0.45
CA PHE A 179 -10.29 9.67 0.11
C PHE A 179 -9.93 10.95 0.88
N ASN A 180 -10.17 12.13 0.30
CA ASN A 180 -9.87 13.40 0.94
C ASN A 180 -10.70 13.62 2.21
N LEU A 181 -11.97 13.20 2.20
CA LEU A 181 -12.82 13.20 3.39
C LEU A 181 -12.22 12.30 4.49
N MET A 182 -11.75 11.10 4.15
CA MET A 182 -11.09 10.20 5.10
C MET A 182 -9.83 10.83 5.70
N VAL A 183 -8.98 11.44 4.88
CA VAL A 183 -7.76 12.11 5.36
C VAL A 183 -8.07 13.25 6.33
N ASN A 184 -9.09 14.06 6.03
CA ASN A 184 -9.51 15.15 6.90
C ASN A 184 -10.10 14.63 8.22
N GLU A 185 -11.04 13.68 8.15
CA GLU A 185 -11.65 13.06 9.32
C GLU A 185 -10.63 12.35 10.21
N PHE A 186 -9.66 11.66 9.62
CA PHE A 186 -8.54 11.05 10.34
C PHE A 186 -7.70 12.12 11.07
N TYR A 187 -7.35 13.21 10.39
CA TYR A 187 -6.57 14.28 11.01
C TYR A 187 -7.32 14.89 12.19
N ASP A 188 -8.59 15.27 11.98
CA ASP A 188 -9.39 15.98 12.99
C ASP A 188 -9.73 15.10 14.20
N LYS A 189 -9.91 13.78 14.00
CA LYS A 189 -10.37 12.86 15.07
C LYS A 189 -9.29 11.97 15.67
N CYS A 190 -8.15 11.81 15.00
CA CYS A 190 -7.09 10.91 15.48
C CYS A 190 -5.78 11.63 15.85
N ILE A 191 -5.55 12.84 15.30
CA ILE A 191 -4.29 13.58 15.42
C ILE A 191 -4.47 14.88 16.18
N LYS A 192 -5.37 15.76 15.71
CA LYS A 192 -5.60 17.10 16.28
C LYS A 192 -6.04 16.99 17.74
N GLY A 193 -5.32 17.65 18.65
CA GLY A 193 -5.57 17.60 20.10
C GLY A 193 -5.05 16.33 20.80
N HIS A 194 -4.47 15.39 20.06
CA HIS A 194 -3.90 14.14 20.59
C HIS A 194 -2.39 14.01 20.31
N GLU A 195 -1.75 15.08 19.85
CA GLU A 195 -0.35 15.10 19.38
C GLU A 195 0.60 14.67 20.51
N THR A 196 0.48 15.26 21.69
CA THR A 196 1.34 14.95 22.84
C THR A 196 1.26 13.48 23.25
N ASN A 197 0.06 12.90 23.25
CA ASN A 197 -0.13 11.49 23.60
C ASN A 197 0.47 10.57 22.54
N TYR A 198 0.28 10.89 21.26
CA TYR A 198 0.90 10.15 20.16
C TYR A 198 2.43 10.20 20.25
N LEU A 199 3.02 11.37 20.49
CA LEU A 199 4.47 11.54 20.63
C LEU A 199 5.03 10.73 21.80
N LYS A 200 4.38 10.75 22.96
CA LYS A 200 4.77 9.92 24.12
C LYS A 200 4.77 8.43 23.76
N HIS A 201 3.72 7.95 23.10
CA HIS A 201 3.65 6.56 22.66
C HIS A 201 4.75 6.22 21.63
N ARG A 202 5.06 7.12 20.69
CA ARG A 202 6.16 6.89 19.72
C ARG A 202 7.52 6.82 20.39
N LEU A 203 7.79 7.68 21.38
CA LEU A 203 9.03 7.64 22.16
C LEU A 203 9.19 6.32 22.92
N GLU A 204 8.11 5.84 23.54
CA GLU A 204 8.14 4.55 24.23
C GLU A 204 8.32 3.37 23.26
N ASP A 205 7.64 3.38 22.11
CA ASP A 205 7.84 2.37 21.05
C ASP A 205 9.29 2.33 20.57
N ILE A 206 9.93 3.50 20.39
CA ILE A 206 11.36 3.58 20.04
C ILE A 206 12.21 2.94 21.14
N ARG A 207 12.00 3.33 22.40
CA ARG A 207 12.77 2.84 23.55
C ARG A 207 12.68 1.32 23.70
N LEU A 208 11.46 0.77 23.73
CA LEU A 208 11.22 -0.67 23.88
C LEU A 208 11.83 -1.48 22.74
N ARG A 209 11.73 -0.95 21.52
CA ARG A 209 12.28 -1.62 20.34
C ARG A 209 13.82 -1.58 20.32
N HIS A 210 14.45 -0.48 20.73
CA HIS A 210 15.91 -0.42 20.88
C HIS A 210 16.41 -1.39 21.96
N ILE A 211 15.70 -1.51 23.09
CA ILE A 211 16.02 -2.52 24.10
C ILE A 211 15.99 -3.91 23.48
N LYS A 212 14.91 -4.24 22.77
CA LYS A 212 14.72 -5.57 22.15
C LYS A 212 15.75 -5.92 21.07
N TRP A 213 16.09 -4.96 20.19
CA TRP A 213 16.83 -5.23 18.95
C TRP A 213 18.26 -4.68 18.94
N SER A 214 18.65 -3.89 19.93
CA SER A 214 19.97 -3.24 19.95
C SER A 214 20.69 -3.34 21.28
N GLN A 215 20.00 -3.65 22.38
CA GLN A 215 20.60 -3.83 23.70
C GLN A 215 20.61 -5.31 24.11
N THR A 216 21.18 -6.16 23.25
CA THR A 216 21.44 -7.57 23.57
C THR A 216 22.94 -7.85 23.51
N PRO A 217 23.52 -8.53 24.51
CA PRO A 217 24.95 -8.88 24.49
C PRO A 217 25.30 -9.88 23.38
N PHE A 218 24.30 -10.48 22.72
CA PHE A 218 24.46 -11.44 21.64
C PHE A 218 24.25 -10.82 20.24
N LEU A 219 24.37 -9.50 20.10
CA LEU A 219 24.15 -8.81 18.83
C LEU A 219 25.34 -9.02 17.88
N GLN A 220 25.28 -10.04 17.03
CA GLN A 220 26.32 -10.29 16.00
C GLN A 220 26.18 -9.38 14.77
N GLU A 221 24.96 -8.99 14.41
CA GLU A 221 24.68 -8.09 13.30
C GLU A 221 23.52 -7.13 13.63
N PRO A 222 23.53 -5.90 13.11
CA PRO A 222 22.48 -4.92 13.37
C PRO A 222 21.19 -5.26 12.62
N HIS A 223 20.05 -5.13 13.30
CA HIS A 223 18.75 -5.30 12.65
C HIS A 223 18.38 -4.04 11.83
N VAL A 224 18.60 -4.07 10.51
CA VAL A 224 18.44 -2.91 9.59
C VAL A 224 17.09 -2.19 9.64
N LYS A 225 16.01 -2.90 10.01
CA LYS A 225 14.66 -2.32 10.11
C LYS A 225 14.34 -1.81 11.52
N GLU A 226 14.35 -2.69 12.53
CA GLU A 226 13.88 -2.40 13.87
C GLU A 226 14.97 -1.96 14.86
N GLY A 227 16.27 -2.08 14.53
CA GLY A 227 17.36 -1.63 15.39
C GLY A 227 17.49 -0.11 15.50
N CYS A 228 18.32 0.34 16.44
CA CYS A 228 18.66 1.75 16.63
C CYS A 228 19.33 2.33 15.37
N GLY A 229 18.85 3.48 14.91
CA GLY A 229 19.25 4.12 13.65
C GLY A 229 18.70 3.41 12.40
N GLY A 230 17.88 2.37 12.57
CA GLY A 230 17.33 1.58 11.48
C GLY A 230 16.17 2.27 10.75
N LEU A 231 15.62 1.56 9.76
CA LEU A 231 14.54 2.08 8.91
C LEU A 231 13.30 2.52 9.69
N ARG A 232 12.97 1.85 10.81
CA ARG A 232 11.84 2.20 11.66
C ARG A 232 12.03 3.52 12.40
N ASP A 233 13.26 3.87 12.76
CA ASP A 233 13.56 5.17 13.38
C ASP A 233 13.36 6.29 12.37
N TYR A 234 13.78 6.08 11.11
CA TYR A 234 13.48 7.02 10.02
C TYR A 234 11.96 7.17 9.79
N HIS A 235 11.19 6.08 9.77
CA HIS A 235 9.73 6.18 9.63
C HIS A 235 9.08 6.91 10.81
N ASN A 236 9.59 6.73 12.04
CA ASN A 236 9.13 7.48 13.20
C ASN A 236 9.28 8.99 13.00
N LEU A 237 10.40 9.45 12.42
CA LEU A 237 10.60 10.87 12.12
C LEU A 237 9.54 11.40 11.16
N ILE A 238 9.19 10.63 10.12
CA ILE A 238 8.11 10.99 9.18
C ILE A 238 6.78 11.13 9.92
N TRP A 239 6.43 10.17 10.77
CA TRP A 239 5.15 10.19 11.49
C TRP A 239 5.08 11.32 12.52
N ILE A 240 6.18 11.56 13.25
CA ILE A 240 6.30 12.70 14.17
C ILE A 240 6.18 14.02 13.42
N ASN A 241 6.82 14.15 12.25
CA ASN A 241 6.73 15.34 11.42
C ASN A 241 5.28 15.57 10.96
N TYR A 242 4.59 14.52 10.54
CA TYR A 242 3.19 14.61 10.14
C TYR A 242 2.29 15.07 11.29
N VAL A 243 2.45 14.50 12.48
CA VAL A 243 1.64 14.89 13.64
C VAL A 243 1.91 16.33 14.07
N ARG A 244 3.15 16.82 13.93
CA ARG A 244 3.52 18.18 14.34
C ARG A 244 3.25 19.25 13.28
N ARG A 245 3.34 18.90 11.99
CA ARG A 245 3.38 19.85 10.87
C ARG A 245 2.41 19.54 9.74
N LYS A 246 1.66 18.44 9.85
CA LYS A 246 0.79 17.91 8.77
C LYS A 246 1.57 17.67 7.45
N SER A 247 2.86 17.35 7.56
CA SER A 247 3.74 17.04 6.41
C SER A 247 4.42 15.68 6.59
N THR A 248 4.40 14.87 5.54
CA THR A 248 5.23 13.65 5.43
C THR A 248 6.51 13.87 4.62
N ASP A 249 6.70 15.08 4.08
CA ASP A 249 7.91 15.57 3.41
C ASP A 249 8.82 16.33 4.40
#